data_AF-A0A6A5T5G2-F1
#
_entry.id   AF-A0A6A5T5G2-F1
#
_cell.length_a   1.000
_cell.length_b   1.000
_cell.length_c   1.000
_cell.angle_alpha   90.00
_cell.angle_beta   90.00
_cell.angle_gamma   90.00
#
_symmetry.space_group_name_H-M   'P 1'
#
loop_
_entity.id
_entity.type
_entity.pdbx_description
1 polymer ?
#
loop_
_entity_poly.entity_id
_entity_poly.type
_entity_poly.pdbx_seq_one_letter_code
_entity_poly.pdbx_strand_id
1 'polypeptide(L)' 'MSPPLTPRHTLHLSRDQRIQVQTLSLAGHNHQHIEDLLRISVRQVGYAIHAEMRHAQDTFKLPTSAHKQSN' A
#
# COMPACT_ATOMS: atom_id res chain seq x y z
N MET A 1 34.08 -4.10 -17.46
CA MET A 1 33.06 -5.10 -17.08
C MET A 1 31.94 -4.37 -16.35
N SER A 2 30.75 -4.32 -16.94
CA SER A 2 29.58 -3.70 -16.30
C SER A 2 28.97 -4.70 -15.32
N PRO A 3 28.60 -4.31 -14.09
CA PRO A 3 27.94 -5.23 -13.17
C PRO A 3 26.60 -5.68 -13.78
N PRO A 4 26.17 -6.93 -13.55
CA PRO A 4 24.87 -7.40 -14.01
C PRO A 4 23.80 -6.47 -13.44
N LEU A 5 22.97 -5.92 -14.33
CA LEU A 5 21.71 -5.29 -13.96
C LEU A 5 20.81 -6.39 -13.40
N THR A 6 21.04 -6.81 -12.16
CA THR A 6 20.02 -7.53 -11.42
C THR A 6 18.79 -6.65 -11.45
N PRO A 7 17.63 -7.14 -11.92
CA PRO A 7 16.39 -6.38 -11.83
C PRO A 7 16.31 -5.95 -10.37
N ARG A 8 16.41 -4.65 -10.12
CA ARG A 8 16.16 -4.12 -8.78
C ARG A 8 14.72 -4.54 -8.51
N HIS A 9 14.55 -5.60 -7.74
CA HIS A 9 13.28 -5.94 -7.11
C HIS A 9 13.00 -4.75 -6.20
N THR A 10 12.44 -3.69 -6.78
CA THR A 10 12.02 -2.51 -6.04
C THR A 10 10.94 -3.04 -5.12
N LEU A 11 11.33 -3.28 -3.87
CA LEU A 11 10.47 -3.71 -2.76
C LEU A 11 9.23 -2.82 -2.64
N HIS A 12 9.32 -1.60 -3.19
CA HIS A 12 8.27 -0.60 -3.19
C HIS A 12 7.59 -0.50 -4.56
N LEU A 13 6.28 -0.67 -4.55
CA LEU A 13 5.41 -0.33 -5.68
C LEU A 13 5.41 1.18 -5.91
N SER A 14 5.29 1.59 -7.17
CA SER A 14 5.00 2.98 -7.54
C SER A 14 3.66 3.43 -6.96
N ARG A 15 3.43 4.74 -6.90
CA ARG A 15 2.15 5.29 -6.44
C ARG A 15 0.98 4.75 -7.26
N ASP A 16 1.11 4.72 -8.58
CA ASP A 16 0.05 4.26 -9.47
C ASP A 16 -0.24 2.76 -9.27
N GLN A 17 0.79 1.93 -9.10
CA GLN A 17 0.60 0.52 -8.79
C GLN A 17 -0.11 0.32 -7.44
N ARG A 18 0.20 1.13 -6.42
CA ARG A 18 -0.51 1.05 -5.13
C ARG A 18 -2.00 1.40 -5.29
N ILE A 19 -2.30 2.46 -6.05
CA ILE A 19 -3.68 2.85 -6.35
C ILE A 19 -4.40 1.72 -7.09
N GLN A 20 -3.78 1.13 -8.12
CA GLN A 20 -4.35 0.00 -8.86
C GLN A 20 -4.61 -1.21 -7.97
N VAL A 21 -3.65 -1.59 -7.11
CA VAL A 21 -3.82 -2.68 -6.14
C VAL A 21 -5.01 -2.40 -5.21
N GLN A 22 -5.15 -1.17 -4.71
CA GLN A 22 -6.27 -0.78 -3.85
C GLN A 22 -7.60 -0.86 -4.59
N THR A 23 -7.69 -0.28 -5.79
CA THR A 23 -8.92 -0.31 -6.58
C THR A 23 -9.36 -1.75 -6.87
N LEU A 24 -8.42 -2.63 -7.23
CA LEU A 24 -8.73 -4.02 -7.51
C LEU A 24 -9.12 -4.80 -6.24
N SER A 25 -8.43 -4.54 -5.11
CA SER A 25 -8.77 -5.14 -3.83
C SER A 25 -10.18 -4.73 -3.35
N LEU A 26 -10.52 -3.44 -3.47
CA LEU A 26 -11.86 -2.91 -3.15
C LEU A 26 -12.95 -3.47 -4.07
N ALA A 27 -12.62 -3.77 -5.33
CA ALA A 27 -13.52 -4.45 -6.26
C ALA A 27 -13.71 -5.95 -5.96
N GLY A 28 -13.03 -6.49 -4.95
CA GLY A 28 -13.17 -7.88 -4.52
C GLY A 28 -12.25 -8.87 -5.23
N HIS A 29 -11.24 -8.39 -5.98
CA HIS A 29 -10.26 -9.29 -6.59
C HIS A 29 -9.30 -9.86 -5.54
N ASN A 30 -9.00 -11.15 -5.66
CA ASN A 30 -8.04 -11.82 -4.79
C ASN A 30 -6.59 -11.43 -5.15
N HIS A 31 -5.64 -11.68 -4.23
CA HIS A 31 -4.26 -11.24 -4.42
C HIS A 31 -3.55 -11.89 -5.63
N GLN A 32 -3.86 -13.14 -5.96
CA GLN A 32 -3.27 -13.84 -7.11
C GLN A 32 -3.73 -13.21 -8.43
N HIS A 33 -5.01 -12.85 -8.52
CA HIS A 33 -5.53 -12.17 -9.70
C HIS A 33 -4.87 -10.80 -9.91
N ILE A 34 -4.63 -10.06 -8.82
CA ILE A 34 -3.95 -8.76 -8.86
C ILE A 34 -2.47 -8.93 -9.24
N GLU A 35 -1.81 -9.99 -8.75
CA GLU A 35 -0.44 -10.38 -9.10
C GLU A 35 -0.30 -10.53 -10.62
N ASP A 36 -1.18 -11.33 -11.22
CA ASP A 36 -1.16 -11.65 -12.65
C ASP A 36 -1.43 -10.40 -13.50
N LEU A 37 -2.40 -9.58 -13.10
CA LEU A 37 -2.77 -8.35 -13.83
C LEU A 37 -1.65 -7.30 -13.83
N LEU A 38 -1.00 -7.10 -12.68
CA LEU A 38 -0.03 -6.01 -12.49
C LEU A 38 1.42 -6.47 -12.65
N ARG A 39 1.65 -7.78 -12.79
CA ARG A 39 2.98 -8.42 -12.89
C ARG A 39 3.89 -8.04 -11.72
N ILE A 40 3.32 -7.98 -10.52
CA ILE A 40 4.00 -7.72 -9.25
C ILE A 40 3.79 -8.89 -8.30
N SER A 41 4.64 -9.10 -7.31
CA SER A 41 4.50 -10.26 -6.41
C SER A 41 3.31 -10.15 -5.45
N VAL A 42 2.75 -11.30 -5.04
CA VAL A 42 1.72 -11.40 -3.99
C VAL A 42 2.14 -10.69 -2.70
N ARG A 43 3.43 -10.76 -2.33
CA ARG A 43 3.96 -10.04 -1.16
C ARG A 43 3.80 -8.54 -1.30
N GLN A 44 4.11 -7.98 -2.47
CA GLN A 44 3.94 -6.54 -2.74
C GLN A 44 2.47 -6.13 -2.70
N VAL A 45 1.57 -6.96 -3.24
CA VAL A 45 0.11 -6.75 -3.15
C VAL A 45 -0.33 -6.67 -1.69
N GLY A 46 0.06 -7.67 -0.87
CA GLY A 46 -0.27 -7.69 0.55
C GLY A 46 0.28 -6.49 1.32
N TYR A 47 1.53 -6.10 1.07
CA TYR A 47 2.11 -4.91 1.70
C TYR A 47 1.37 -3.62 1.32
N ALA A 48 0.95 -3.47 0.06
CA ALA A 48 0.23 -2.29 -0.40
C ALA A 48 -1.15 -2.16 0.26
N ILE A 49 -1.87 -3.29 0.42
CA ILE A 49 -3.17 -3.32 1.10
C ILE A 49 -3.00 -3.03 2.60
N HIS A 50 -2.03 -3.64 3.26
CA HIS A 50 -1.78 -3.41 4.69
C HIS A 50 -1.30 -2.00 5.02
N ALA A 51 -0.45 -1.40 4.19
CA ALA A 51 0.05 -0.05 4.39
C ALA A 51 -1.10 0.98 4.39
N GLU A 52 -2.07 0.82 3.48
CA GLU A 52 -3.23 1.71 3.41
C GLU A 52 -4.13 1.60 4.62
N MET A 53 -4.38 0.38 5.12
CA MET A 53 -5.21 0.21 6.31
C MET A 53 -4.62 0.94 7.53
N ARG A 54 -3.28 1.02 7.64
CA ARG A 54 -2.63 1.81 8.70
C ARG A 54 -2.81 3.30 8.49
N HIS A 55 -2.64 3.80 7.26
CA HIS A 55 -2.88 5.21 6.95
C HIS A 55 -4.35 5.63 7.16
N ALA A 56 -5.30 4.76 6.82
CA ALA A 56 -6.71 4.98 7.09
C ALA A 56 -6.99 5.03 8.59
N GLN A 57 -6.46 4.06 9.37
CA GLN A 57 -6.65 4.03 10.83
C GLN A 57 -6.04 5.23 11.55
N ASP A 58 -4.88 5.73 11.10
CA ASP A 58 -4.28 6.95 11.65
C ASP A 58 -5.11 8.20 11.30
N THR A 59 -5.75 8.24 10.14
CA THR A 59 -6.63 9.35 9.73
C THR A 59 -7.95 9.37 10.53
N PHE A 60 -8.45 8.19 10.93
CA PHE A 60 -9.65 8.09 11.78
C PHE A 60 -9.38 8.23 13.28
N LYS A 61 -8.11 8.28 13.73
CA LYS A 61 -7.77 8.79 15.06
C LYS A 61 -7.83 10.32 15.04
N LEU A 62 -9.05 10.85 15.11
CA LEU A 62 -9.29 12.22 15.55
C LEU A 62 -8.49 12.47 16.85
N PRO A 63 -7.77 13.58 17.02
CA PRO A 63 -7.19 13.92 18.31
C PRO A 63 -8.33 14.26 19.26
N THR A 64 -8.90 13.25 19.92
CA THR A 64 -9.63 13.44 21.17
C THR A 64 -8.61 13.73 22.27
N SER A 65 -8.00 14.91 22.23
CA SER A 65 -7.38 15.50 23.40
C SER A 65 -8.24 16.69 23.82
N ALA A 66 -9.12 16.40 24.77
CA ALA A 66 -9.96 17.36 25.45
C ALA A 66 -9.11 18.42 26.19
N HIS A 67 -9.60 19.65 26.15
CA HIS A 67 -9.69 20.62 27.25
C HIS A 67 -8.44 20.87 28.13
N LYS A 68 -7.85 22.07 27.98
CA LYS A 68 -7.50 22.88 29.15
C LYS A 68 -7.78 24.37 28.91
N GLN A 69 -8.76 24.83 29.68
CA GLN A 69 -9.21 26.17 29.94
C GLN A 69 -8.04 27.16 30.19
N SER A 70 -8.10 28.34 29.57
CA SER A 70 -7.37 29.54 30.01
C SER A 70 -8.26 30.75 29.79
N ASN A 71 -8.81 31.23 30.90
CA ASN A 71 -9.23 32.61 31.10
C ASN A 71 -8.85 32.98 32.52
#